data_AF-Q0APA7-F1
#
_entry.id   AF-Q0APA7-F1
#
_cell.length_a   1.000
_cell.length_b   1.000
_cell.length_c   1.000
_cell.angle_alpha   90.00
_cell.angle_beta   90.00
_cell.angle_gamma   90.00
#
_symmetry.space_group_name_H-M   'P 1'
#
loop_
_entity.id
_entity.type
_entity.pdbx_description
1 polymer ?
#
loop_
_entity_poly.entity_id
_entity_poly.type
_entity_poly.pdbx_seq_one_letter_code
_entity_poly.pdbx_strand_id
1 'polypeptide(L)'
;MAFKADADKIKRWREERHWSQEHLAELAGIGLRTIQRIETGEAASRETLMALAAAFNVDVLALCVDPEVEAGELVRRRNAKGRAALQLSFWIHLASYLFGMIIFAGISLGSGWFVMKWPMIWWTVGIAGHALPVIFMEVVTRYQERY
;
A
#
# COMPACT_ATOMS: atom_id res chain seq x y z
N MET A 1 -22.41 -10.79 -2.94
CA MET A 1 -20.99 -10.45 -3.13
C MET A 1 -20.88 -9.57 -4.36
N ALA A 2 -20.25 -8.40 -4.26
CA ALA A 2 -19.96 -7.57 -5.42
C ALA A 2 -18.69 -8.13 -6.06
N PHE A 3 -18.80 -8.66 -7.28
CA PHE A 3 -17.65 -9.16 -8.03
C PHE A 3 -16.97 -8.00 -8.73
N LYS A 4 -15.69 -7.75 -8.41
CA LYS A 4 -14.90 -6.71 -9.05
C LYS A 4 -14.24 -7.30 -10.30
N ALA A 5 -14.48 -6.68 -11.46
CA ALA A 5 -13.86 -7.08 -12.71
C ALA A 5 -12.35 -6.88 -12.66
N ASP A 6 -11.59 -7.86 -13.14
CA ASP A 6 -10.15 -7.77 -13.33
C ASP A 6 -9.88 -7.22 -14.75
N ALA A 7 -9.87 -5.88 -14.84
CA ALA A 7 -9.74 -5.16 -16.10
C ALA A 7 -8.46 -5.53 -16.87
N ASP A 8 -7.33 -5.62 -16.17
CA ASP A 8 -6.03 -5.96 -16.75
C ASP A 8 -6.03 -7.39 -17.30
N LYS A 9 -6.64 -8.33 -16.58
CA LYS A 9 -6.81 -9.70 -17.06
C LYS A 9 -7.71 -9.78 -18.29
N ILE A 10 -8.86 -9.09 -18.29
CA ILE A 10 -9.79 -9.06 -19.42
C ILE A 10 -9.08 -8.52 -20.67
N LYS A 11 -8.40 -7.38 -20.54
CA LYS A 11 -7.64 -6.76 -21.64
C LYS A 11 -6.54 -7.70 -22.15
N ARG A 12 -5.76 -8.29 -21.24
CA ARG A 12 -4.68 -9.22 -21.58
C ARG A 12 -5.22 -10.44 -22.34
N TRP A 13 -6.30 -11.06 -21.87
CA TRP A 13 -6.89 -12.22 -22.54
C TRP A 13 -7.48 -11.92 -23.91
N ARG A 14 -8.01 -10.70 -24.10
CA ARG A 14 -8.42 -10.19 -25.41
C ARG A 14 -7.22 -10.10 -26.35
N GLU A 15 -6.12 -9.51 -25.89
CA GLU A 15 -4.89 -9.33 -26.67
C GLU A 15 -4.20 -10.67 -26.99
N GLU A 16 -4.14 -11.59 -26.02
CA GLU A 16 -3.63 -12.97 -26.20
C GLU A 16 -4.43 -13.77 -27.24
N ARG A 17 -5.71 -13.43 -27.46
CA ARG A 17 -6.57 -14.02 -28.50
C ARG A 17 -6.59 -13.22 -29.81
N HIS A 18 -5.79 -12.16 -29.92
CA HIS A 18 -5.76 -11.24 -31.06
C HIS A 18 -7.12 -10.61 -31.40
N TRP A 19 -7.95 -10.36 -30.39
CA TRP A 19 -9.25 -9.72 -30.56
C TRP A 19 -9.15 -8.20 -30.45
N SER A 20 -9.82 -7.47 -31.35
CA SER A 20 -10.05 -6.03 -31.13
C SER A 20 -11.13 -5.82 -30.06
N GLN A 21 -11.25 -4.59 -29.54
CA GLN A 21 -12.31 -4.27 -28.58
C GLN A 21 -13.70 -4.44 -29.22
N GLU A 22 -13.84 -4.09 -30.49
CA GLU A 22 -15.05 -4.29 -31.30
C GLU A 22 -15.37 -5.78 -31.44
N HIS A 23 -14.36 -6.61 -31.72
CA HIS A 23 -14.56 -8.04 -31.87
C HIS A 23 -15.02 -8.69 -30.55
N LEU A 24 -14.39 -8.34 -29.42
CA LEU A 24 -14.84 -8.82 -28.11
C LEU A 24 -16.26 -8.33 -27.77
N ALA A 25 -16.59 -7.09 -28.12
CA ALA A 25 -17.92 -6.52 -27.92
C ALA A 25 -18.98 -7.31 -28.70
N GLU A 26 -18.69 -7.66 -29.96
CA GLU A 26 -19.55 -8.49 -30.80
C GLU A 26 -19.73 -9.90 -30.24
N LEU A 27 -18.64 -10.58 -29.87
CA LEU A 27 -18.69 -11.92 -29.27
C LEU A 27 -19.47 -11.97 -27.97
N ALA A 28 -19.33 -10.95 -27.12
CA ALA A 28 -20.03 -10.84 -25.85
C ALA A 28 -21.44 -10.25 -26.00
N GLY A 29 -21.84 -9.77 -27.17
CA GLY A 29 -23.14 -9.14 -27.39
C GLY A 29 -23.37 -7.86 -26.55
N ILE A 30 -22.30 -7.12 -26.25
CA ILE A 30 -22.34 -5.88 -25.46
C ILE A 30 -21.75 -4.71 -26.25
N GLY A 31 -22.03 -3.47 -25.84
CA GLY A 31 -21.54 -2.29 -26.56
C GLY A 31 -20.02 -2.11 -26.44
N LEU A 32 -19.37 -1.62 -27.51
CA LEU A 32 -17.94 -1.27 -27.52
C LEU A 32 -17.55 -0.36 -26.35
N ARG A 33 -18.39 0.64 -26.03
CA ARG A 33 -18.16 1.55 -24.90
C ARG A 33 -18.13 0.81 -23.56
N THR A 34 -18.87 -0.28 -23.42
CA THR A 34 -18.85 -1.12 -22.21
C THR A 34 -17.51 -1.83 -22.07
N ILE A 35 -16.98 -2.42 -23.15
CA ILE A 35 -15.63 -3.01 -23.16
C ILE A 35 -14.58 -1.98 -22.79
N GLN A 36 -14.61 -0.81 -23.43
CA GLN A 36 -13.65 0.27 -23.16
C GLN A 36 -13.66 0.70 -21.70
N ARG A 37 -14.84 0.93 -21.11
CA ARG A 37 -14.99 1.30 -19.70
C ARG A 37 -14.43 0.22 -18.77
N ILE A 38 -14.73 -1.05 -19.05
CA ILE A 38 -14.23 -2.19 -18.28
C ILE A 38 -12.71 -2.28 -18.34
N GLU A 39 -12.12 -2.17 -19.54
CA GLU A 39 -10.65 -2.21 -19.72
C GLU A 39 -9.95 -0.98 -19.11
N THR A 40 -10.68 0.12 -18.86
CA THR A 40 -10.18 1.27 -18.09
C THR A 40 -10.41 1.15 -16.57
N GLY A 41 -10.96 0.04 -16.09
CA GLY A 41 -11.14 -0.25 -14.66
C GLY A 41 -12.49 0.17 -14.07
N GLU A 42 -13.46 0.58 -14.90
CA GLU A 42 -14.81 0.86 -14.40
C GLU A 42 -15.57 -0.43 -14.05
N ALA A 43 -16.50 -0.31 -13.10
CA ALA A 43 -17.31 -1.44 -12.65
C ALA A 43 -18.23 -1.96 -13.78
N ALA A 44 -18.28 -3.28 -13.91
CA ALA A 44 -19.20 -3.98 -14.80
C ALA A 44 -20.40 -4.52 -14.00
N SER A 45 -21.57 -4.61 -14.63
CA SER A 45 -22.70 -5.35 -14.05
C SER A 45 -22.41 -6.86 -14.08
N ARG A 46 -23.13 -7.63 -13.27
CA ARG A 46 -23.01 -9.09 -13.25
C ARG A 46 -23.37 -9.70 -14.61
N GLU A 47 -24.38 -9.18 -15.27
CA GLU A 47 -24.84 -9.61 -16.59
C GLU A 47 -23.74 -9.40 -17.64
N THR A 48 -23.03 -8.26 -17.55
CA THR A 48 -21.92 -7.94 -18.44
C THR A 48 -20.74 -8.88 -18.21
N LEU A 49 -20.42 -9.19 -16.95
CA LEU A 49 -19.38 -10.17 -16.62
C LEU A 49 -19.75 -11.59 -17.08
N MET A 50 -21.03 -11.98 -16.97
CA MET A 50 -21.52 -13.26 -17.50
C MET A 50 -21.40 -13.34 -19.02
N ALA A 51 -21.73 -12.26 -19.72
CA ALA A 51 -21.60 -12.16 -21.18
C ALA A 51 -20.14 -12.26 -21.63
N LEU A 52 -19.22 -11.57 -20.95
CA LEU A 52 -17.78 -11.68 -21.19
C LEU A 52 -17.24 -13.07 -20.88
N ALA A 53 -17.67 -13.68 -19.77
CA ALA A 53 -17.26 -15.04 -19.40
C ALA A 53 -17.69 -16.06 -20.46
N ALA A 54 -18.91 -15.91 -20.99
CA ALA A 54 -19.40 -16.71 -22.11
C ALA A 54 -18.56 -16.50 -23.38
N ALA A 55 -18.22 -15.26 -23.74
CA ALA A 55 -17.38 -14.95 -24.90
C ALA A 55 -15.96 -15.55 -24.79
N PHE A 56 -15.37 -15.53 -23.60
CA PHE A 56 -14.07 -16.14 -23.33
C PHE A 56 -14.12 -17.65 -23.07
N ASN A 57 -15.32 -18.23 -22.96
CA ASN A 57 -15.59 -19.61 -22.57
C ASN A 57 -14.93 -20.01 -21.24
N VAL A 58 -15.17 -19.20 -20.20
CA VAL A 58 -14.65 -19.40 -18.84
C VAL A 58 -15.75 -19.21 -17.79
N ASP A 59 -15.46 -19.58 -16.54
CA ASP A 59 -16.29 -19.20 -15.40
C ASP A 59 -16.18 -17.69 -15.10
N VAL A 60 -17.26 -17.08 -14.60
CA VAL A 60 -17.31 -15.65 -14.26
C VAL A 60 -16.24 -15.27 -13.23
N LEU A 61 -15.94 -16.16 -12.27
CA LEU A 61 -14.92 -15.95 -11.25
C LEU A 61 -13.53 -15.78 -11.87
N ALA A 62 -13.26 -16.36 -13.04
CA ALA A 62 -11.98 -16.23 -13.72
C ALA A 62 -11.72 -14.77 -14.16
N LEU A 63 -12.77 -14.01 -14.46
CA LEU A 63 -12.71 -12.60 -14.85
C LEU A 63 -12.76 -11.63 -13.66
N CYS A 64 -12.89 -12.15 -12.44
CA CYS A 64 -12.98 -11.35 -11.23
C CYS A 64 -11.63 -11.28 -10.50
N VAL A 65 -11.44 -10.20 -9.76
CA VAL A 65 -10.37 -10.13 -8.75
C VAL A 65 -10.78 -11.00 -7.58
N ASP A 66 -9.87 -11.85 -7.13
CA ASP A 66 -10.09 -12.67 -5.94
C ASP A 66 -10.21 -11.75 -4.71
N PRO A 67 -11.36 -11.75 -4.00
CA PRO A 67 -11.57 -10.90 -2.83
C PRO A 67 -10.56 -11.14 -1.71
N GLU A 68 -10.06 -12.37 -1.55
CA GLU A 68 -9.06 -12.71 -0.53
C GLU A 68 -7.70 -12.12 -0.88
N VAL A 69 -7.33 -12.18 -2.16
CA VAL A 69 -6.09 -11.57 -2.67
C VAL A 69 -6.16 -10.05 -2.53
N GLU A 70 -7.27 -9.42 -2.96
CA GLU A 70 -7.44 -7.96 -2.83
C GLU A 70 -7.41 -7.52 -1.35
N ALA A 71 -8.12 -8.23 -0.48
CA ALA A 71 -8.08 -7.96 0.96
C ALA A 71 -6.66 -8.11 1.53
N GLY A 72 -5.94 -9.17 1.13
CA GLY A 72 -4.56 -9.40 1.51
C GLY A 72 -3.62 -8.27 1.06
N GLU A 73 -3.75 -7.80 -0.18
CA GLU A 73 -2.98 -6.69 -0.72
C GLU A 73 -3.27 -5.36 -0.01
N LEU A 74 -4.54 -5.08 0.30
CA LEU A 74 -4.92 -3.89 1.06
C LEU A 74 -4.32 -3.90 2.46
N VAL A 75 -4.37 -5.05 3.15
CA VAL A 75 -3.74 -5.22 4.46
C VAL A 75 -2.22 -5.04 4.36
N ARG A 76 -1.57 -5.65 3.36
CA ARG A 76 -0.12 -5.49 3.11
C ARG A 76 0.25 -4.03 2.84
N ARG A 77 -0.50 -3.32 1.98
CA ARG A 77 -0.30 -1.89 1.71
C ARG A 77 -0.46 -1.04 2.96
N ARG A 78 -1.50 -1.30 3.76
CA ARG A 78 -1.74 -0.57 5.03
C ARG A 78 -0.59 -0.79 6.00
N ASN A 79 -0.15 -2.03 6.17
CA ASN A 79 0.96 -2.37 7.04
C ASN A 79 2.24 -1.67 6.56
N ALA A 80 2.57 -1.75 5.26
CA ALA A 80 3.74 -1.08 4.67
C ALA A 80 3.71 0.44 4.88
N LYS A 81 2.56 1.09 4.69
CA LYS A 81 2.40 2.53 5.00
C LYS A 81 2.61 2.82 6.49
N GLY A 82 2.09 1.98 7.37
CA GLY A 82 2.32 2.08 8.82
C GLY A 82 3.81 1.97 9.17
N ARG A 83 4.53 1.02 8.56
CA ARG A 83 5.99 0.87 8.73
C ARG A 83 6.73 2.12 8.30
N ALA A 84 6.43 2.62 7.10
CA ALA A 84 7.06 3.82 6.56
C ALA A 84 6.79 5.06 7.42
N ALA A 85 5.56 5.20 7.94
CA ALA A 85 5.20 6.31 8.83
C ALA A 85 5.97 6.27 10.16
N LEU A 86 6.12 5.08 10.77
CA LEU A 86 6.91 4.91 11.99
C LEU A 86 8.39 5.23 11.75
N GLN A 87 8.96 4.76 10.64
CA GLN A 87 10.34 5.06 10.26
C GLN A 87 10.56 6.56 10.03
N LEU A 88 9.66 7.20 9.28
CA LEU A 88 9.71 8.65 9.04
C LEU A 88 9.63 9.42 10.36
N SER A 89 8.70 9.05 11.23
CA SER A 89 8.58 9.66 12.57
C SER A 89 9.88 9.54 13.35
N PHE A 90 10.50 8.35 13.38
CA PHE A 90 11.78 8.17 14.06
C PHE A 90 12.88 9.09 13.50
N TRP A 91 13.02 9.19 12.17
CA TRP A 91 14.03 10.05 11.56
C TRP A 91 13.81 11.54 11.82
N ILE A 92 12.55 11.99 11.83
CA ILE A 92 12.20 13.37 12.22
C ILE A 92 12.64 13.63 13.66
N HIS A 93 12.28 12.75 14.60
CA HIS A 93 12.64 12.93 16.01
C HIS A 93 14.14 12.81 16.25
N LEU A 94 14.85 11.95 15.51
CA LEU A 94 16.30 11.84 15.58
C LEU A 94 16.99 13.12 15.08
N ALA A 95 16.53 13.67 13.95
CA ALA A 95 17.05 14.94 13.44
C ALA A 95 16.80 16.09 14.42
N SER A 96 15.58 16.18 14.98
CA SER A 96 15.25 17.16 16.02
C SER A 96 16.07 16.99 17.29
N TYR A 97 16.33 15.74 17.72
CA TYR A 97 17.22 15.43 18.83
C TYR A 97 18.62 15.96 18.58
N LEU A 98 19.25 15.62 17.44
CA LEU A 98 20.60 16.06 17.11
C LEU A 98 20.70 17.59 17.04
N PHE A 99 19.70 18.24 16.45
CA PHE A 99 19.62 19.69 16.40
C PHE A 99 19.52 20.31 17.81
N GLY A 100 18.66 19.77 18.67
CA GLY A 100 18.55 20.20 20.07
C GLY A 100 19.85 20.01 20.85
N MET A 101 20.56 18.90 20.64
CA MET A 101 21.87 18.64 21.27
C MET A 101 22.93 19.66 20.85
N ILE A 102 22.94 20.09 19.58
CA ILE A 102 23.83 21.15 19.11
C ILE A 102 23.53 22.48 19.82
N ILE A 103 22.25 22.85 19.97
CA ILE A 103 21.84 24.06 20.69
C ILE A 103 22.29 23.99 22.16
N PHE A 104 22.06 22.86 22.84
CA PHE A 104 22.43 22.67 24.24
C PHE A 104 23.94 22.73 24.45
N ALA A 105 24.73 22.16 23.52
CA ALA A 105 26.17 22.29 23.54
C ALA A 105 26.59 23.77 23.41
N GLY A 106 25.99 24.53 22.49
CA GLY A 106 26.26 25.95 22.31
C GLY A 106 25.97 26.79 23.57
N ILE A 107 24.82 26.56 24.23
CA ILE A 107 24.46 27.25 25.48
C ILE A 107 25.44 26.90 26.60
N SER A 108 25.91 25.65 26.66
CA SER A 108 26.85 25.18 27.69
C SER A 108 28.20 25.88 27.64
N LEU A 109 28.63 26.35 26.45
CA LEU A 109 29.86 27.11 26.30
C LEU A 109 29.81 28.48 27.01
N GLY A 110 28.64 29.12 27.02
CA GLY A 110 28.47 30.45 27.63
C GLY A 110 27.97 30.44 29.08
N SER A 111 27.21 29.40 29.48
CA SER A 111 26.56 29.32 30.80
C SER A 111 27.21 28.30 31.76
N GLY A 112 28.19 27.53 31.26
CA GLY A 112 28.83 26.44 31.99
C GLY A 112 28.09 25.11 31.82
N TRP A 113 28.86 24.01 31.94
CA TRP A 113 28.41 22.66 31.58
C TRP A 113 27.27 22.10 32.47
N PHE A 114 27.09 22.66 33.68
CA PHE A 114 26.13 22.14 34.65
C PHE A 114 24.67 22.46 34.27
N VAL A 115 24.43 23.55 33.55
CA VAL A 115 23.08 24.08 33.27
C VAL A 115 22.32 23.18 32.30
N MET A 116 22.96 22.72 31.22
CA MET A 116 22.31 21.89 30.19
C MET A 116 22.50 20.38 30.39
N LYS A 117 23.26 19.94 31.40
CA LYS A 117 23.53 18.51 31.65
C LYS A 117 22.25 17.69 31.84
N TRP A 118 21.33 18.16 32.67
CA TRP A 118 20.09 17.46 32.96
C TRP A 118 19.11 17.46 31.78
N PRO A 119 18.88 18.59 31.08
CA PRO A 119 18.14 18.58 29.82
C PRO A 119 18.69 17.61 28.78
N MET A 120 20.01 17.58 28.57
CA MET A 120 20.64 16.64 27.63
C MET A 120 20.33 15.19 27.97
N ILE A 121 20.42 14.81 29.25
CA ILE A 121 20.10 13.44 29.71
C ILE A 121 18.63 13.12 29.43
N TRP A 122 17.69 13.98 29.83
CA TRP A 122 16.25 13.69 29.62
C TRP A 122 15.83 13.72 28.16
N TRP A 123 16.47 14.55 27.33
CA TRP A 123 16.19 14.57 25.90
C TRP A 123 16.66 13.27 25.21
N THR A 124 17.72 12.63 25.72
CA THR A 124 18.12 11.28 25.24
C THR A 124 17.06 10.21 25.52
N VAL A 125 16.28 10.35 26.60
CA VAL A 125 15.16 9.44 26.91
C VAL A 125 14.04 9.62 25.89
N GLY A 126 13.79 10.85 25.44
CA GLY A 126 12.81 11.16 24.39
C GLY A 126 13.07 10.41 23.09
N ILE A 127 14.33 10.36 22.61
CA ILE A 127 14.64 9.62 21.38
C ILE A 127 14.50 8.10 21.56
N ALA A 128 14.82 7.56 22.73
CA ALA A 128 14.60 6.14 23.04
C ALA A 128 13.10 5.77 22.94
N GLY A 129 12.21 6.68 23.38
CA GLY A 129 10.76 6.52 23.24
C GLY A 129 10.27 6.39 21.80
N HIS A 130 10.95 7.00 20.82
CA HIS A 130 10.61 6.87 19.40
C HIS A 130 11.32 5.70 18.72
N ALA A 131 12.50 5.30 19.20
CA ALA A 131 13.22 4.13 18.69
C ALA A 131 12.52 2.81 19.03
N LEU A 132 11.96 2.70 20.25
CA LEU A 132 11.34 1.47 20.74
C LEU A 132 10.17 0.96 19.87
N PRO A 133 9.20 1.79 19.46
CA PRO A 133 8.12 1.36 18.57
C PRO A 133 8.61 0.82 17.23
N VAL A 134 9.67 1.41 16.66
CA VAL A 134 10.26 0.95 15.38
C VAL A 134 10.91 -0.42 15.56
N ILE A 135 11.70 -0.60 16.62
CA ILE A 135 12.36 -1.86 16.94
C ILE A 135 11.32 -2.97 17.19
N PHE A 136 10.30 -2.68 18.01
CA PHE A 136 9.24 -3.63 18.30
C PHE A 136 8.51 -4.07 17.03
N MET A 137 8.15 -3.11 16.18
CA MET A 137 7.47 -3.40 14.91
C MET A 137 8.34 -4.24 13.97
N GLU A 138 9.63 -3.95 13.86
CA GLU A 138 10.59 -4.72 13.06
C GLU A 138 10.72 -6.17 13.58
N VAL A 139 10.81 -6.36 14.89
CA VAL A 139 10.90 -7.70 15.51
C VAL A 139 9.62 -8.50 15.27
N VAL A 140 8.45 -7.91 15.52
CA VAL A 140 7.15 -8.56 15.30
C VAL A 140 6.97 -8.93 13.84
N THR A 141 7.33 -8.02 12.94
CA THR A 141 7.30 -8.25 11.49
C THR A 141 8.16 -9.44 11.09
N ARG A 142 9.43 -9.47 11.52
CA ARG A 142 10.35 -10.57 11.21
C ARG A 142 9.86 -11.91 11.75
N TYR A 143 9.20 -11.90 12.90
CA TYR A 143 8.60 -13.10 13.47
C TYR A 143 7.45 -13.60 12.59
N GLN A 144 6.51 -12.74 12.20
CA GLN A 144 5.37 -13.07 11.34
C GLN A 144 5.77 -13.48 9.91
N GLU A 145 6.89 -13.00 9.39
CA GLU A 145 7.38 -13.41 8.07
C GLU A 145 8.09 -14.77 8.10
N ARG A 146 8.52 -15.23 9.28
CA ARG A 146 9.29 -16.47 9.46
C ARG A 146 8.43 -17.67 9.86
N TYR A 147 7.24 -17.45 10.40
CA TYR A 147 6.31 -18.46 10.91
C TYR A 147 4.89 -18.16 10.45
#